data_AF-A0A1A8CJR6-F1
#
_entry.id   AF-A0A1A8CJR6-F1
#
_cell.length_a   1.000
_cell.length_b   1.000
_cell.length_c   1.000
_cell.angle_alpha   90.00
_cell.angle_beta   90.00
_cell.angle_gamma   90.00
#
_symmetry.space_group_name_H-M   'P 1'
#
loop_
_entity.id
_entity.type
_entity.pdbx_description
1 polymer ?
#
loop_
_entity_poly.entity_id
_entity_poly.type
_entity_poly.pdbx_seq_one_letter_code
_entity_poly.pdbx_strand_id
1 'polypeptide(L)' 'TTPREGSVAVAADEDYLQTSIEETTLGIYVVRSVLTNTAEDIGIVLEGQIVFQDLDNIALATAVLFGLQIYIWITNILIH' A
#
# COMPACT_ATOMS: atom_id res chain seq x y z
N THR A 1 -29.16 -23.41 11.80
CA THR A 1 -27.82 -23.10 11.28
C THR A 1 -27.76 -21.60 11.06
N THR A 2 -27.22 -20.86 12.02
CA THR A 2 -27.11 -19.40 11.93
C THR A 2 -26.04 -19.04 10.87
N PRO A 3 -26.32 -18.12 9.93
CA PRO A 3 -25.33 -17.71 8.94
C PRO A 3 -24.17 -16.98 9.61
N ARG A 4 -22.95 -17.25 9.14
CA ARG A 4 -21.70 -16.70 9.69
C ARG A 4 -21.58 -15.21 9.33
N GLU A 5 -22.09 -14.33 10.19
CA GLU A 5 -21.89 -12.86 10.12
C GLU A 5 -20.41 -12.44 10.15
N GLY A 6 -19.50 -13.31 10.58
CA GLY A 6 -18.05 -13.04 10.59
C GLY A 6 -17.32 -13.20 9.25
N SER A 7 -17.98 -13.67 8.18
CA SER A 7 -17.31 -13.93 6.89
C SER A 7 -17.51 -12.83 5.84
N VAL A 8 -18.54 -11.99 6.02
CA VAL A 8 -18.90 -10.95 5.03
C VAL A 8 -18.17 -9.63 5.30
N ALA A 9 -17.87 -9.34 6.58
CA ALA A 9 -17.15 -8.13 6.97
C ALA A 9 -15.68 -8.13 6.49
N VAL A 10 -15.02 -9.29 6.48
CA VAL A 10 -13.61 -9.41 6.07
C VAL A 10 -13.45 -9.23 4.55
N ALA A 11 -14.38 -9.76 3.76
CA ALA A 11 -14.37 -9.63 2.31
C ALA A 11 -14.69 -8.20 1.83
N ALA A 12 -15.54 -7.47 2.56
CA ALA A 12 -15.84 -6.07 2.26
C ALA A 12 -14.65 -5.14 2.53
N ASP A 13 -13.87 -5.42 3.58
CA ASP A 13 -12.64 -4.67 3.88
C ASP A 13 -11.54 -4.94 2.84
N GLU A 14 -11.35 -6.18 2.40
CA GLU A 14 -10.34 -6.52 1.37
C GLU A 14 -10.64 -5.86 0.02
N ASP A 15 -11.90 -5.89 -0.43
CA ASP A 15 -12.33 -5.27 -1.69
C ASP A 15 -12.21 -3.74 -1.63
N TYR A 16 -12.49 -3.14 -0.46
CA TYR A 16 -12.32 -1.70 -0.22
C TYR A 16 -10.84 -1.27 -0.20
N LEU A 17 -9.96 -2.11 0.35
CA LEU A 17 -8.51 -1.88 0.31
C LEU A 17 -7.96 -2.01 -1.10
N GLN A 18 -8.45 -2.99 -1.87
CA GLN A 18 -8.04 -3.23 -3.26
C GLN A 18 -8.42 -2.05 -4.16
N THR A 19 -9.65 -1.54 -4.07
CA THR A 19 -10.08 -0.35 -4.84
C THR A 19 -9.34 0.92 -4.42
N SER A 20 -9.02 1.07 -3.13
CA SER A 20 -8.26 2.22 -2.63
C SER A 20 -6.81 2.19 -3.14
N ILE A 21 -6.23 0.99 -3.26
CA ILE A 21 -4.92 0.78 -3.87
C ILE A 21 -4.97 1.10 -5.37
N GLU A 22 -5.95 0.59 -6.12
CA GLU A 22 -6.11 0.87 -7.56
C GLU A 22 -6.28 2.36 -7.88
N GLU A 23 -6.95 3.13 -7.02
CA GLU A 23 -7.10 4.58 -7.19
C GLU A 23 -5.86 5.37 -6.72
N THR A 24 -4.97 4.74 -5.94
CA THR A 24 -3.76 5.38 -5.44
C THR A 24 -2.70 5.47 -6.53
N THR A 25 -2.49 6.69 -7.03
CA THR A 25 -1.40 6.98 -7.97
C THR A 25 -0.03 6.77 -7.33
N LEU A 26 0.16 7.15 -6.06
CA LEU A 26 1.38 6.94 -5.27
C LEU A 26 1.06 7.00 -3.76
N GLY A 27 1.58 6.08 -2.96
CA GLY A 27 1.36 6.09 -1.51
C GLY A 27 2.20 5.10 -0.71
N ILE A 28 2.19 5.25 0.62
CA ILE A 28 2.78 4.30 1.57
C ILE A 28 1.62 3.61 2.28
N TYR A 29 1.66 2.28 2.34
CA TYR A 29 0.72 1.50 3.15
C TYR A 29 1.44 0.84 4.32
N VAL A 30 0.71 0.62 5.41
CA VAL A 30 1.23 -0.04 6.62
C VAL A 30 0.26 -1.16 6.97
N VAL A 31 0.74 -2.39 6.91
CA VAL A 31 0.01 -3.56 7.41
C VAL A 31 0.28 -3.65 8.90
N ARG A 32 -0.79 -3.70 9.69
CA ARG A 32 -0.70 -3.84 11.14
C ARG A 32 -1.39 -5.12 11.56
N SER A 33 -0.69 -5.92 12.36
CA SER A 33 -1.30 -7.10 12.95
C SER A 33 -2.37 -6.67 13.97
N VAL A 34 -3.59 -7.15 13.79
CA VAL A 34 -4.73 -6.86 14.69
C VAL A 34 -4.47 -7.38 16.10
N LEU A 35 -3.62 -8.42 16.24
CA LEU A 35 -3.34 -9.11 17.50
C LEU A 35 -2.29 -8.41 18.36
N THR A 36 -1.27 -7.82 17.74
CA THR A 36 -0.14 -7.20 18.45
C THR A 36 -0.16 -5.67 18.38
N ASN A 37 -0.99 -5.09 17.50
CA ASN A 37 -1.05 -3.65 17.20
C ASN A 37 0.33 -3.07 16.78
N THR A 38 1.27 -3.94 16.39
CA THR A 38 2.58 -3.57 15.86
C THR A 38 2.51 -3.52 14.34
N ALA A 39 3.17 -2.53 13.74
CA ALA A 39 3.38 -2.53 12.28
C ALA A 39 4.13 -3.82 11.91
N GLU A 40 3.52 -4.61 11.05
CA GLU A 40 4.02 -5.93 10.62
C GLU A 40 4.71 -5.82 9.27
N ASP A 41 4.21 -4.95 8.40
CA ASP A 41 4.84 -4.61 7.12
C ASP A 41 4.58 -3.15 6.75
N ILE A 42 5.55 -2.51 6.09
CA ILE A 42 5.43 -1.18 5.50
C ILE A 42 5.84 -1.32 4.04
N GLY A 43 4.98 -0.84 3.14
CA GLY A 43 5.18 -0.95 1.71
C GLY A 43 4.83 0.31 0.96
N ILE A 44 5.23 0.35 -0.31
CA ILE A 44 4.98 1.45 -1.24
C ILE A 44 4.13 0.95 -2.39
N VAL A 45 3.06 1.70 -2.67
CA VAL A 45 2.17 1.48 -3.80
C VAL A 45 2.40 2.60 -4.82
N LEU A 46 2.53 2.21 -6.10
CA LEU A 46 2.54 3.10 -7.24
C LEU A 46 1.52 2.60 -8.27
N GLU A 47 0.65 3.48 -8.73
CA GLU A 47 -0.36 3.19 -9.77
C GLU A 47 -1.11 1.87 -9.49
N GLY A 48 -1.53 1.66 -8.24
CA GLY A 48 -2.22 0.44 -7.81
C GLY A 48 -1.38 -0.83 -7.73
N GLN A 49 -0.07 -0.75 -7.92
CA GLN A 49 0.85 -1.87 -7.79
C GLN A 49 1.73 -1.70 -6.56
N ILE A 50 1.94 -2.77 -5.80
CA ILE A 50 2.91 -2.76 -4.71
C ILE A 50 4.30 -2.92 -5.32
N VAL A 51 5.13 -1.90 -5.17
CA VAL A 51 6.46 -1.83 -5.81
C VAL A 51 7.58 -2.13 -4.81
N PHE A 52 7.31 -1.97 -3.52
CA PHE A 52 8.26 -2.25 -2.45
C PHE A 52 7.54 -2.71 -1.19
N GLN A 53 8.06 -3.74 -0.51
CA GLN A 53 7.54 -4.32 0.74
C GLN A 53 8.70 -4.52 1.72
N ASP A 54 8.42 -4.88 2.97
CA ASP A 54 9.42 -5.14 4.03
C ASP A 54 10.27 -3.91 4.38
N LEU A 55 9.68 -2.71 4.40
CA LEU A 55 10.38 -1.51 4.86
C LEU A 55 10.38 -1.45 6.40
N ASP A 56 11.55 -1.37 7.02
CA ASP A 56 11.68 -1.30 8.49
C ASP A 56 11.08 -0.03 9.11
N ASN A 57 10.92 1.05 8.33
CA ASN A 57 10.46 2.34 8.85
C ASN A 57 9.77 3.20 7.78
N ILE A 58 8.82 4.03 8.23
CA ILE A 58 8.13 5.04 7.41
C ILE A 58 9.13 6.03 6.80
N ALA A 59 10.22 6.35 7.49
CA ALA A 59 11.25 7.23 6.93
C ALA A 59 11.92 6.62 5.68
N LEU A 60 12.20 5.31 5.70
CA LEU A 60 12.74 4.57 4.56
C LEU A 60 11.70 4.49 3.43
N ALA A 61 10.45 4.16 3.78
CA ALA A 61 9.35 4.12 2.82
C ALA A 61 9.14 5.47 2.12
N THR A 62 9.24 6.56 2.88
CA THR A 62 9.14 7.93 2.36
C THR A 62 10.31 8.26 1.43
N ALA A 63 11.54 7.92 1.82
CA ALA A 63 12.71 8.15 0.97
C ALA A 63 12.62 7.41 -0.37
N VAL A 64 12.19 6.15 -0.34
CA VAL A 64 12.02 5.34 -1.55
C VAL A 64 10.85 5.88 -2.40
N LEU A 65 9.73 6.27 -1.79
CA LEU A 65 8.60 6.90 -2.50
C LEU A 65 9.04 8.17 -3.24
N PHE A 66 9.76 9.07 -2.57
CA PHE A 66 10.30 10.29 -3.20
C PHE A 66 11.29 9.95 -4.32
N GLY A 67 12.15 8.95 -4.12
CA GLY A 67 13.09 8.48 -5.14
C GLY A 67 12.38 7.98 -6.41
N LEU A 68 11.33 7.17 -6.26
CA LEU A 68 10.55 6.66 -7.39
C LEU A 68 9.77 7.79 -8.07
N GLN A 69 9.19 8.72 -7.31
CA GLN A 69 8.51 9.88 -7.88
C GLN A 69 9.45 10.75 -8.71
N ILE A 70 10.66 11.00 -8.23
CA ILE A 70 11.70 11.75 -8.95
C ILE A 70 12.15 10.99 -10.19
N TYR A 71 12.34 9.67 -10.09
CA TYR A 71 12.71 8.83 -11.22
C TYR A 71 11.65 8.87 -12.34
N ILE A 72 10.37 8.72 -11.99
CA ILE A 72 9.25 8.81 -12.94
C ILE A 72 9.17 10.21 -13.55
N TRP A 73 9.37 11.26 -12.74
CA TRP A 73 9.35 12.64 -13.22
C TRP A 73 10.49 12.95 -14.19
N ILE A 74 11.71 12.51 -13.89
CA ILE A 74 12.89 12.69 -14.76
C ILE A 74 12.71 11.92 -16.07
N THR A 75 12.26 10.66 -16.00
CA THR A 75 12.05 9.86 -17.21
C THR A 75 10.95 10.46 -18.09
N ASN A 76 9.86 10.97 -17.51
CA ASN A 76 8.80 11.64 -18.27
C ASN A 76 9.32 12.89 -19.01
N ILE A 77 10.18 13.70 -18.39
CA ILE A 77 10.81 14.86 -19.03
C ILE A 77 11.83 14.47 -20.08
N LEU A 78 12.61 13.41 -19.86
CA LEU A 78 13.67 13.00 -20.79
C LEU A 78 13.11 12.38 -22.08
N ILE A 79 11.90 11.81 -22.02
CA ILE A 79 11.26 11.08 -23.12
C ILE A 79 10.29 12.00 -23.92
N HIS A 80 10.07 13.25 -23.48
CA HIS A 80 9.28 14.27 -24.18
C HIS A 80 10.16 15.43 -24.68
#